data_AF-A0A9D5Y6X6-F1
#
_entry.id   AF-A0A9D5Y6X6-F1
#
_cell.length_a   1.000
_cell.length_b   1.000
_cell.length_c   1.000
_cell.angle_alpha   90.00
_cell.angle_beta   90.00
_cell.angle_gamma   90.00
#
_symmetry.space_group_name_H-M   'P 1'
#
loop_
_entity.id
_entity.type
_entity.pdbx_description
1 polymer ?
#
loop_
_entity_poly.entity_id
_entity_poly.type
_entity_poly.pdbx_seq_one_letter_code
_entity_poly.pdbx_strand_id
1 'polypeptide(L)'
;MDKKLKNILTILCVLAAIIVLQNAAMLTLIAVDRCSGSGSSAPVAQVPSIDESSPMDPPLEVIPEVEGADLHFIMSPRNTTSYALTLSDIIITDYMNGEPVNNGFILPAQNVMPPEALNVASGNDVPFDDWHPAMDALNAFNGRSYRFVFVAEDGSLYHQEYIFDLEAVREQVYAEQQANSVNYAEDNGKDLARVFHEADFDVEVHPGVHWIPARFLGESRYTNAEVFSMLQMSPEQKQKSISTLYEALQLYQVGGFYASDDNIRLMENGIDWEHHKPGYDAVRTNTGCCATDSNWLRYILDGDYSEVGYIATSQRDGSGHIYNYIKDDDWYYFIDLTFYRTDWMVSAPESSDRRDHDSTDAVQGSIHRTRSVEAFVDYVQSTNSDAPGLMFKYTAENCLALTSVPEQNGVVIIYEDNKDVNLEVIFDDPNDNLTYTFAPQPTNRPDYSDMDDYRF
;
A
#
# COMPACT_ATOMS: atom_id res chain seq x y z
N MET A 1 46.56 8.72 -14.97
CA MET A 1 45.10 8.94 -14.96
C MET A 1 44.83 10.23 -14.21
N ASP A 2 44.20 11.20 -14.87
CA ASP A 2 43.99 12.56 -14.34
C ASP A 2 43.13 12.53 -13.06
N LYS A 3 43.48 13.34 -12.07
CA LYS A 3 42.80 13.41 -10.77
C LYS A 3 41.33 13.81 -10.93
N LYS A 4 41.01 14.58 -11.98
CA LYS A 4 39.63 14.90 -12.37
C LYS A 4 38.86 13.68 -12.89
N LEU A 5 39.52 12.80 -13.65
CA LEU A 5 38.87 11.61 -14.21
C LEU A 5 38.57 10.57 -13.12
N LYS A 6 39.41 10.48 -12.09
CA LYS A 6 39.13 9.65 -10.90
C LYS A 6 37.89 10.14 -10.14
N ASN A 7 37.78 11.45 -9.91
CA ASN A 7 36.63 12.00 -9.18
C ASN A 7 35.31 11.81 -9.95
N ILE A 8 35.34 11.94 -11.29
CA ILE A 8 34.15 11.67 -12.12
C ILE A 8 33.75 10.20 -12.06
N LEU A 9 34.71 9.26 -12.11
CA LEU A 9 34.42 7.84 -11.96
C LEU A 9 33.85 7.50 -10.58
N THR A 10 34.38 8.10 -9.51
CA THR A 10 33.86 7.89 -8.15
C THR A 10 32.43 8.39 -8.02
N ILE A 11 32.11 9.57 -8.57
CA ILE A 11 30.74 10.13 -8.56
C ILE A 11 29.77 9.24 -9.36
N LEU A 12 30.21 8.73 -10.52
CA LEU A 12 29.40 7.81 -11.33
C LEU A 12 29.17 6.46 -10.63
N CYS A 13 30.17 5.93 -9.92
CA CYS A 13 30.00 4.72 -9.10
C CYS A 13 29.03 4.92 -7.93
N VAL A 14 29.06 6.09 -7.28
CA VAL A 14 28.15 6.43 -6.18
C VAL A 14 26.72 6.62 -6.70
N LEU A 15 26.53 7.30 -7.83
CA LEU A 15 25.22 7.44 -8.49
C LEU A 15 24.67 6.08 -8.95
N ALA A 16 25.52 5.22 -9.51
CA ALA A 16 25.11 3.86 -9.88
C ALA A 16 24.70 3.02 -8.66
N ALA A 17 25.40 3.15 -7.53
CA ALA A 17 25.03 2.47 -6.29
C ALA A 17 23.70 2.98 -5.70
N ILE A 18 23.45 4.30 -5.77
CA ILE A 18 22.17 4.90 -5.34
C ILE A 18 21.03 4.43 -6.24
N ILE A 19 21.23 4.37 -7.56
CA ILE A 19 20.22 3.87 -8.51
C ILE A 19 19.96 2.37 -8.28
N VAL A 20 20.97 1.56 -7.96
CA VAL A 20 20.76 0.14 -7.61
C VAL A 20 20.01 -0.02 -6.28
N LEU A 21 20.30 0.82 -5.27
CA LEU A 21 19.58 0.82 -3.98
C LEU A 21 18.13 1.28 -4.13
N GLN A 22 17.86 2.29 -4.96
CA GLN A 22 16.49 2.76 -5.25
C GLN A 22 15.68 1.73 -6.04
N ASN A 23 16.30 1.04 -7.00
CA ASN A 23 15.64 -0.06 -7.72
C ASN A 23 15.44 -1.30 -6.83
N ALA A 24 16.34 -1.56 -5.87
CA ALA A 24 16.16 -2.65 -4.90
C ALA A 24 14.96 -2.38 -3.98
N ALA A 25 14.83 -1.16 -3.43
CA ALA A 25 13.67 -0.77 -2.63
C ALA A 25 12.34 -0.82 -3.41
N MET A 26 12.37 -0.46 -4.69
CA MET A 26 11.20 -0.55 -5.59
C MET A 26 10.83 -2.01 -5.91
N LEU A 27 11.83 -2.91 -6.01
CA LEU A 27 11.61 -4.35 -6.17
C LEU A 27 11.08 -5.03 -4.89
N THR A 28 11.43 -4.52 -3.71
CA THR A 28 10.88 -5.02 -2.43
C THR A 28 9.40 -4.65 -2.27
N LEU A 29 8.98 -3.45 -2.66
CA LEU A 29 7.55 -3.07 -2.69
C LEU A 29 6.73 -3.92 -3.69
N ILE A 30 7.31 -4.25 -4.84
CA ILE A 30 6.66 -5.10 -5.86
C ILE A 30 6.62 -6.58 -5.40
N ALA A 31 7.53 -7.01 -4.53
CA ALA A 31 7.56 -8.39 -4.03
C ALA A 31 6.46 -8.68 -2.98
N VAL A 32 6.07 -7.67 -2.19
CA VAL A 32 4.95 -7.77 -1.24
C VAL A 32 3.62 -7.89 -2.00
N ASP A 33 3.45 -7.14 -3.09
CA ASP A 33 2.25 -7.20 -3.93
C ASP A 33 2.11 -8.54 -4.70
N ARG A 34 3.24 -9.22 -4.97
CA ARG A 34 3.27 -10.49 -5.73
C ARG A 34 2.93 -11.75 -4.93
N CYS A 35 2.74 -11.66 -3.62
CA CYS A 35 2.61 -12.84 -2.76
C CYS A 35 1.19 -13.13 -2.25
N SER A 36 0.21 -12.29 -2.55
CA SER A 36 -1.19 -12.49 -2.14
C SER A 36 -2.03 -13.33 -3.13
N GLY A 37 -1.43 -13.97 -4.14
CA GLY A 37 -2.18 -14.64 -5.22
C GLY A 37 -1.65 -16.00 -5.64
N SER A 38 -2.24 -17.11 -5.13
CA SER A 38 -2.52 -18.32 -5.92
C SER A 38 -3.31 -19.39 -5.13
N GLY A 39 -4.60 -19.15 -4.93
CA GLY A 39 -5.55 -20.20 -4.55
C GLY A 39 -6.07 -20.96 -5.77
N SER A 40 -5.21 -21.63 -6.55
CA SER A 40 -5.73 -22.65 -7.48
C SER A 40 -6.24 -23.83 -6.65
N SER A 41 -7.37 -24.42 -7.04
CA SER A 41 -7.90 -25.67 -6.47
C SER A 41 -7.02 -26.89 -6.81
N ALA A 42 -5.71 -26.79 -6.57
CA ALA A 42 -4.93 -27.91 -6.11
C ALA A 42 -5.48 -28.33 -4.73
N PRO A 43 -5.38 -29.60 -4.32
CA PRO A 43 -5.74 -29.99 -2.95
C PRO A 43 -5.07 -28.99 -2.01
N VAL A 44 -5.84 -28.45 -1.04
CA VAL A 44 -5.29 -27.71 0.11
C VAL A 44 -3.97 -28.37 0.42
N ALA A 45 -2.86 -27.68 0.11
CA ALA A 45 -1.56 -28.21 0.45
C ALA A 45 -1.63 -28.26 1.96
N GLN A 46 -1.92 -29.44 2.50
CA GLN A 46 -1.69 -29.70 3.90
C GLN A 46 -0.28 -29.19 4.11
N VAL A 47 -0.10 -28.30 5.10
CA VAL A 47 1.21 -28.02 5.67
C VAL A 47 1.92 -29.38 5.65
N PRO A 48 2.99 -29.54 4.86
CA PRO A 48 3.62 -30.84 4.72
C PRO A 48 3.77 -31.39 6.13
N SER A 49 3.40 -32.65 6.37
CA SER A 49 3.67 -33.23 7.69
C SER A 49 5.19 -33.29 7.81
N ILE A 50 5.76 -32.19 8.29
CA ILE A 50 7.19 -32.06 8.53
C ILE A 50 7.42 -32.99 9.70
N ASP A 51 8.19 -34.03 9.43
CA ASP A 51 8.67 -34.90 10.49
C ASP A 51 9.50 -34.02 11.44
N GLU A 52 8.94 -33.69 12.60
CA GLU A 52 9.60 -32.86 13.64
C GLU A 52 10.90 -33.50 14.16
N SER A 53 11.28 -34.69 13.68
CA SER A 53 12.51 -35.38 14.06
C SER A 53 13.79 -34.86 13.38
N SER A 54 13.72 -33.92 12.43
CA SER A 54 14.92 -33.31 11.80
C SER A 54 15.00 -31.78 11.87
N PRO A 55 14.92 -31.15 13.06
CA PRO A 55 15.24 -29.73 13.20
C PRO A 55 16.73 -29.51 12.94
N MET A 56 17.09 -28.49 12.16
CA MET A 56 18.50 -28.06 12.10
C MET A 56 18.93 -27.41 13.43
N ASP A 57 18.03 -26.68 14.09
CA ASP A 57 18.22 -26.00 15.38
C ASP A 57 16.85 -25.67 16.03
N PRO A 58 16.77 -25.43 17.36
CA PRO A 58 15.55 -24.93 18.00
C PRO A 58 15.16 -23.54 17.46
N PRO A 59 13.88 -23.11 17.61
CA PRO A 59 13.46 -21.77 17.21
C PRO A 59 14.31 -20.69 17.86
N LEU A 60 14.65 -19.66 17.08
CA LEU A 60 15.43 -18.52 17.52
C LEU A 60 14.49 -17.37 17.87
N GLU A 61 14.49 -16.96 19.13
CA GLU A 61 13.80 -15.75 19.57
C GLU A 61 14.62 -14.51 19.18
N VAL A 62 13.98 -13.58 18.45
CA VAL A 62 14.60 -12.34 17.95
C VAL A 62 13.67 -11.17 18.26
N ILE A 63 14.26 -9.99 18.47
CA ILE A 63 13.51 -8.73 18.61
C ILE A 63 13.58 -8.03 17.25
N PRO A 64 12.45 -7.62 16.66
CA PRO A 64 12.48 -6.86 15.41
C PRO A 64 13.10 -5.48 15.63
N GLU A 65 13.69 -4.91 14.59
CA GLU A 65 14.15 -3.52 14.62
C GLU A 65 12.97 -2.58 14.36
N VAL A 66 12.96 -1.41 15.01
CA VAL A 66 12.00 -0.33 14.75
C VAL A 66 12.73 0.76 13.97
N GLU A 67 12.27 1.04 12.76
CA GLU A 67 12.84 2.05 11.88
C GLU A 67 11.75 3.00 11.39
N GLY A 68 11.57 4.13 12.09
CA GLY A 68 10.57 5.12 11.72
C GLY A 68 9.15 4.63 12.02
N ALA A 69 8.37 4.34 10.97
CA ALA A 69 7.02 3.80 11.09
C ALA A 69 6.96 2.28 10.88
N ASP A 70 8.08 1.62 10.60
CA ASP A 70 8.14 0.22 10.19
C ASP A 70 8.83 -0.67 11.22
N LEU A 71 8.38 -1.93 11.28
CA LEU A 71 9.11 -3.05 11.86
C LEU A 71 9.95 -3.71 10.78
N HIS A 72 11.21 -3.93 11.11
CA HIS A 72 12.18 -4.58 10.24
C HIS A 72 12.58 -5.93 10.86
N PHE A 73 12.15 -7.01 10.22
CA PHE A 73 12.42 -8.38 10.62
C PHE A 73 13.64 -8.89 9.88
N ILE A 74 14.76 -9.03 10.59
CA ILE A 74 16.02 -9.49 9.99
C ILE A 74 16.30 -10.94 10.38
N MET A 75 16.47 -11.79 9.38
CA MET A 75 16.76 -13.21 9.53
C MET A 75 17.94 -13.62 8.68
N SER A 76 18.65 -14.65 9.12
CA SER A 76 19.81 -15.18 8.41
C SER A 76 19.91 -16.69 8.62
N PRO A 77 18.91 -17.48 8.19
CA PRO A 77 18.95 -18.93 8.35
C PRO A 77 20.21 -19.53 7.73
N ARG A 78 20.79 -20.50 8.44
CA ARG A 78 22.08 -21.10 8.10
C ARG A 78 21.91 -22.56 7.72
N ASN A 79 22.50 -22.96 6.60
CA ASN A 79 22.65 -24.38 6.31
C ASN A 79 23.75 -24.99 7.19
N THR A 80 23.36 -25.67 8.27
CA THR A 80 24.29 -26.34 9.20
C THR A 80 24.63 -27.77 8.78
N THR A 81 24.03 -28.28 7.69
CA THR A 81 24.36 -29.61 7.15
C THR A 81 25.70 -29.61 6.44
N SER A 82 26.23 -30.80 6.14
CA SER A 82 27.50 -30.97 5.42
C SER A 82 27.37 -30.93 3.89
N TYR A 83 26.17 -30.66 3.37
CA TYR A 83 25.86 -30.65 1.94
C TYR A 83 24.97 -29.45 1.59
N ALA A 84 24.71 -29.24 0.29
CA ALA A 84 23.88 -28.13 -0.16
C ALA A 84 22.39 -28.43 0.03
N LEU A 85 21.61 -27.41 0.34
CA LEU A 85 20.15 -27.47 0.45
C LEU A 85 19.53 -26.47 -0.53
N THR A 86 18.30 -26.73 -0.94
CA THR A 86 17.50 -25.77 -1.71
C THR A 86 16.41 -25.19 -0.80
N LEU A 87 16.36 -23.86 -0.65
CA LEU A 87 15.25 -23.19 0.02
C LEU A 87 14.00 -23.32 -0.85
N SER A 88 12.94 -23.95 -0.33
CA SER A 88 11.68 -24.15 -1.06
C SER A 88 10.63 -23.14 -0.69
N ASP A 89 10.39 -22.95 0.61
CA ASP A 89 9.26 -22.18 1.13
C ASP A 89 9.68 -21.36 2.35
N ILE A 90 9.05 -20.20 2.51
CA ILE A 90 9.07 -19.40 3.73
C ILE A 90 7.64 -19.36 4.25
N ILE A 91 7.42 -19.84 5.47
CA ILE A 91 6.09 -19.87 6.09
C ILE A 91 6.05 -18.78 7.16
N ILE A 92 5.17 -17.81 7.01
CA ILE A 92 5.00 -16.69 7.94
C ILE A 92 3.73 -16.92 8.76
N THR A 93 3.83 -16.98 10.08
CA THR A 93 2.68 -17.17 10.97
C THR A 93 2.57 -16.01 11.93
N ASP A 94 1.38 -15.40 12.02
CA ASP A 94 1.11 -14.33 12.99
C ASP A 94 0.41 -14.91 14.21
N TYR A 95 0.72 -14.38 15.39
CA TYR A 95 0.25 -14.86 16.67
C TYR A 95 -0.40 -13.74 17.47
N MET A 96 -1.52 -14.05 18.11
CA MET A 96 -2.14 -13.21 19.12
C MET A 96 -2.26 -13.98 20.42
N ASN A 97 -1.58 -13.48 21.45
CA ASN A 97 -1.57 -14.08 22.78
C ASN A 97 -1.12 -15.56 22.76
N GLY A 98 -0.18 -15.88 21.88
CA GLY A 98 0.39 -17.22 21.72
C GLY A 98 -0.42 -18.16 20.80
N GLU A 99 -1.58 -17.74 20.31
CA GLU A 99 -2.38 -18.51 19.37
C GLU A 99 -2.21 -17.97 17.93
N PRO A 100 -2.06 -18.84 16.92
CA PRO A 100 -1.95 -18.38 15.53
C PRO A 100 -3.26 -17.71 15.08
N VAL A 101 -3.17 -16.50 14.52
CA VAL A 101 -4.32 -15.77 13.97
C VAL A 101 -4.49 -15.97 12.47
N ASN A 102 -3.49 -16.56 11.81
CA ASN A 102 -3.56 -17.02 10.43
C ASN A 102 -3.14 -18.50 10.34
N ASN A 103 -3.40 -19.13 9.19
CA ASN A 103 -3.02 -20.53 8.95
C ASN A 103 -1.56 -20.68 8.44
N GLY A 104 -0.75 -19.63 8.55
CA GLY A 104 0.57 -19.54 7.93
C GLY A 104 0.50 -19.13 6.46
N PHE A 105 1.08 -17.99 6.11
CA PHE A 105 1.30 -17.57 4.72
C PHE A 105 2.48 -18.35 4.15
N ILE A 106 2.23 -19.16 3.11
CA ILE A 106 3.29 -19.93 2.44
C ILE A 106 3.78 -19.13 1.25
N LEU A 107 5.04 -18.70 1.31
CA LEU A 107 5.73 -18.00 0.24
C LEU A 107 6.70 -18.96 -0.44
N PRO A 108 6.43 -19.39 -1.68
CA PRO A 108 7.41 -20.14 -2.46
C PRO A 108 8.66 -19.28 -2.63
N ALA A 109 9.81 -19.79 -2.20
CA ALA A 109 11.04 -19.00 -2.11
C ALA A 109 11.46 -18.44 -3.47
N GLN A 110 11.17 -19.13 -4.58
CA GLN A 110 11.47 -18.62 -5.92
C GLN A 110 10.74 -17.31 -6.30
N ASN A 111 9.68 -16.94 -5.57
CA ASN A 111 8.92 -15.73 -5.83
C ASN A 111 9.50 -14.51 -5.12
N VAL A 112 10.19 -14.74 -3.99
CA VAL A 112 10.65 -13.68 -3.06
C VAL A 112 12.17 -13.62 -2.95
N MET A 113 12.89 -14.63 -3.44
CA MET A 113 14.35 -14.70 -3.42
C MET A 113 14.94 -14.75 -4.83
N PRO A 114 16.11 -14.14 -5.07
CA PRO A 114 16.79 -14.28 -6.34
C PRO A 114 17.26 -15.74 -6.54
N PRO A 115 17.30 -16.26 -7.79
CA PRO A 115 17.61 -17.66 -8.07
C PRO A 115 18.93 -18.17 -7.45
N GLU A 116 19.94 -17.31 -7.33
CA GLU A 116 21.22 -17.62 -6.70
C GLU A 116 21.14 -17.85 -5.19
N ALA A 117 20.12 -17.31 -4.50
CA ALA A 117 19.91 -17.49 -3.07
C ALA A 117 19.13 -18.77 -2.73
N LEU A 118 18.50 -19.41 -3.74
CA LEU A 118 17.72 -20.64 -3.53
C LEU A 118 18.61 -21.85 -3.22
N ASN A 119 19.83 -21.91 -3.75
CA ASN A 119 20.75 -23.02 -3.50
C ASN A 119 21.80 -22.64 -2.45
N VAL A 120 21.62 -23.17 -1.24
CA VAL A 120 22.37 -22.80 -0.05
C VAL A 120 23.48 -23.81 0.19
N ALA A 121 24.73 -23.42 -0.07
CA ALA A 121 25.88 -24.28 0.21
C ALA A 121 26.03 -24.54 1.72
N SER A 122 26.66 -25.68 2.06
CA SER A 122 26.98 -26.03 3.44
C SER A 122 27.73 -24.89 4.14
N GLY A 123 27.25 -24.49 5.32
CA GLY A 123 27.83 -23.43 6.14
C GLY A 123 27.49 -22.00 5.74
N ASN A 124 26.75 -21.79 4.65
CA ASN A 124 26.29 -20.47 4.22
C ASN A 124 24.97 -20.08 4.85
N ASP A 125 24.76 -18.76 4.95
CA ASP A 125 23.53 -18.14 5.42
C ASP A 125 22.69 -17.64 4.23
N VAL A 126 21.38 -17.56 4.43
CA VAL A 126 20.43 -16.94 3.51
C VAL A 126 19.88 -15.69 4.19
N PRO A 127 20.41 -14.48 3.89
CA PRO A 127 19.83 -13.27 4.47
C PRO A 127 18.42 -13.06 3.93
N PHE A 128 17.50 -12.73 4.81
CA PHE A 128 16.13 -12.38 4.48
C PHE A 128 15.67 -11.27 5.41
N ASP A 129 15.15 -10.20 4.82
CA ASP A 129 14.54 -9.07 5.51
C ASP A 129 13.07 -8.94 5.09
N ASP A 130 12.21 -8.66 6.06
CA ASP A 130 10.81 -8.30 5.83
C ASP A 130 10.51 -6.98 6.54
N TRP A 131 9.76 -6.11 5.87
CA TRP A 131 9.40 -4.79 6.35
C TRP A 131 7.89 -4.70 6.46
N HIS A 132 7.42 -4.25 7.62
CA HIS A 132 5.98 -4.17 7.88
C HIS A 132 5.64 -2.87 8.59
N PRO A 133 4.57 -2.16 8.19
CA PRO A 133 4.10 -1.01 8.97
C PRO A 133 3.86 -1.45 10.42
N ALA A 134 4.51 -0.75 11.35
CA ALA A 134 4.65 -1.22 12.72
C ALA A 134 3.32 -1.24 13.47
N MET A 135 2.47 -0.26 13.19
CA MET A 135 1.16 -0.15 13.83
C MET A 135 0.19 -1.22 13.37
N ASP A 136 0.25 -1.64 12.11
CA ASP A 136 -0.59 -2.72 11.59
C ASP A 136 -0.25 -4.02 12.27
N ALA A 137 1.05 -4.30 12.33
CA ALA A 137 1.56 -5.49 12.96
C ALA A 137 1.11 -5.53 14.43
N LEU A 138 1.26 -4.43 15.16
CA LEU A 138 0.90 -4.32 16.58
C LEU A 138 -0.62 -4.34 16.87
N ASN A 139 -1.44 -3.95 15.89
CA ASN A 139 -2.89 -3.99 15.99
C ASN A 139 -3.47 -5.35 15.57
N ALA A 140 -2.82 -6.05 14.64
CA ALA A 140 -3.29 -7.32 14.10
C ALA A 140 -2.74 -8.54 14.88
N PHE A 141 -1.51 -8.45 15.40
CA PHE A 141 -0.85 -9.54 16.11
C PHE A 141 0.17 -9.02 17.15
N ASN A 142 0.69 -9.91 17.99
CA ASN A 142 1.72 -9.59 18.97
C ASN A 142 2.91 -10.54 18.97
N GLY A 143 2.90 -11.50 18.05
CA GLY A 143 4.11 -12.21 17.64
C GLY A 143 4.02 -12.61 16.18
N ARG A 144 5.17 -12.83 15.56
CA ARG A 144 5.27 -13.38 14.19
C ARG A 144 6.39 -14.41 14.16
N SER A 145 6.20 -15.51 13.44
CA SER A 145 7.27 -16.45 13.12
C SER A 145 7.52 -16.57 11.63
N TYR A 146 8.78 -16.85 11.29
CA TYR A 146 9.22 -17.18 9.94
C TYR A 146 9.89 -18.54 9.98
N ARG A 147 9.32 -19.50 9.27
CA ARG A 147 9.87 -20.85 9.12
C ARG A 147 10.37 -21.05 7.70
N PHE A 148 11.68 -21.16 7.57
CA PHE A 148 12.36 -21.43 6.30
C PHE A 148 12.44 -22.94 6.09
N VAL A 149 11.87 -23.43 4.98
CA VAL A 149 11.85 -24.84 4.62
C VAL A 149 12.89 -25.09 3.54
N PHE A 150 13.79 -26.02 3.81
CA PHE A 150 14.87 -26.43 2.93
C PHE A 150 14.69 -27.89 2.52
N VAL A 151 15.07 -28.20 1.28
CA VAL A 151 14.96 -29.51 0.67
C VAL A 151 16.36 -29.99 0.27
N ALA A 152 16.73 -31.19 0.71
CA ALA A 152 17.95 -31.87 0.27
C ALA A 152 17.74 -32.58 -1.07
N GLU A 153 18.83 -32.98 -1.74
CA GLU A 153 18.78 -33.69 -3.03
C GLU A 153 17.99 -35.02 -2.95
N ASP A 154 17.97 -35.66 -1.79
CA ASP A 154 17.22 -36.89 -1.54
C ASP A 154 15.73 -36.67 -1.18
N GLY A 155 15.29 -35.41 -1.14
CA GLY A 155 13.94 -35.00 -0.79
C GLY A 155 13.69 -34.82 0.71
N SER A 156 14.70 -34.99 1.56
CA SER A 156 14.58 -34.73 3.01
C SER A 156 14.32 -33.25 3.27
N LEU A 157 13.44 -32.97 4.23
CA LEU A 157 13.08 -31.61 4.64
C LEU A 157 13.84 -31.18 5.88
N TYR A 158 14.32 -29.95 5.86
CA TYR A 158 14.97 -29.26 6.97
C TYR A 158 14.27 -27.94 7.20
N HIS A 159 14.25 -27.44 8.44
CA HIS A 159 13.73 -26.11 8.70
C HIS A 159 14.51 -25.38 9.78
N GLN A 160 14.42 -24.05 9.71
CA GLN A 160 14.85 -23.13 10.75
C GLN A 160 13.75 -22.11 10.98
N GLU A 161 13.44 -21.84 12.24
CA GLU A 161 12.36 -20.94 12.64
C GLU A 161 12.88 -19.78 13.46
N TYR A 162 12.39 -18.59 13.13
CA TYR A 162 12.61 -17.35 13.87
C TYR A 162 11.28 -16.91 14.45
N ILE A 163 11.26 -16.54 15.73
CA ILE A 163 10.07 -16.08 16.44
C ILE A 163 10.35 -14.66 16.94
N PHE A 164 9.45 -13.74 16.61
CA PHE A 164 9.50 -12.34 16.98
C PHE A 164 8.37 -12.03 17.96
N ASP A 165 8.72 -11.50 19.12
CA ASP A 165 7.78 -10.96 20.11
C ASP A 165 7.61 -9.45 19.86
N LEU A 166 6.41 -9.04 19.43
CA LEU A 166 6.13 -7.64 19.14
C LEU A 166 5.71 -6.85 20.37
N GLU A 167 5.26 -7.49 21.46
CA GLU A 167 4.98 -6.77 22.70
C GLU A 167 6.24 -6.10 23.25
N ALA A 168 7.41 -6.71 23.00
CA ALA A 168 8.70 -6.17 23.41
C ALA A 168 9.02 -4.81 22.80
N VAL A 169 8.46 -4.49 21.61
CA VAL A 169 8.72 -3.23 20.88
C VAL A 169 7.51 -2.30 20.82
N ARG A 170 6.32 -2.75 21.26
CA ARG A 170 5.05 -2.00 21.18
C ARG A 170 5.17 -0.56 21.70
N GLU A 171 5.64 -0.39 22.93
CA GLU A 171 5.78 0.94 23.55
C GLU A 171 6.81 1.82 22.83
N GLN A 172 7.87 1.23 22.27
CA GLN A 172 8.86 1.97 21.49
C GLN A 172 8.24 2.51 20.20
N VAL A 173 7.50 1.68 19.46
CA VAL A 173 6.81 2.09 18.22
C VAL A 173 5.86 3.25 18.50
N TYR A 174 5.01 3.13 19.52
CA TYR A 174 4.09 4.21 19.90
C TYR A 174 4.82 5.51 20.26
N ALA A 175 5.93 5.40 21.01
CA ALA A 175 6.73 6.57 21.38
C ALA A 175 7.41 7.23 20.17
N GLU A 176 7.91 6.45 19.21
CA GLU A 176 8.54 6.97 17.99
C GLU A 176 7.51 7.65 17.07
N GLN A 177 6.33 7.06 16.89
CA GLN A 177 5.24 7.70 16.15
C GLN A 177 4.81 9.02 16.79
N GLN A 178 4.65 9.04 18.12
CA GLN A 178 4.28 10.26 18.83
C GLN A 178 5.40 11.32 18.75
N ALA A 179 6.67 10.92 18.85
CA ALA A 179 7.81 11.85 18.74
C ALA A 179 7.94 12.47 17.34
N ASN A 180 7.49 11.75 16.30
CA ASN A 180 7.49 12.23 14.92
C ASN A 180 6.24 13.06 14.56
N SER A 181 5.22 13.09 15.42
CA SER A 181 4.04 13.92 15.21
C SER A 181 4.39 15.42 15.36
N VAL A 182 4.04 16.21 14.34
CA VAL A 182 4.22 17.66 14.38
C VAL A 182 3.10 18.25 15.23
N ASN A 183 3.46 18.99 16.28
CA ASN A 183 2.47 19.69 17.09
C ASN A 183 1.99 20.97 16.38
N TYR A 184 0.78 20.90 15.82
CA TYR A 184 0.14 22.03 15.14
C TYR A 184 -0.68 22.95 16.05
N ALA A 185 -0.72 22.72 17.37
CA ALA A 185 -1.62 23.43 18.30
C ALA A 185 -1.47 24.96 18.32
N GLU A 186 -0.31 25.49 17.91
CA GLU A 186 -0.04 26.93 17.81
C GLU A 186 0.17 27.41 16.36
N ASP A 187 0.00 26.52 15.37
CA ASP A 187 0.17 26.85 13.95
C ASP A 187 -1.05 27.62 13.41
N ASN A 188 -0.88 28.93 13.28
CA ASN A 188 -1.89 29.82 12.74
C ASN A 188 -1.87 29.92 11.20
N GLY A 189 -1.00 29.14 10.54
CA GLY A 189 -0.95 29.01 9.09
C GLY A 189 -1.98 28.02 8.55
N LYS A 190 -2.03 27.93 7.21
CA LYS A 190 -2.84 26.96 6.46
C LYS A 190 -2.03 26.13 5.49
N ASP A 191 -0.77 26.50 5.28
CA ASP A 191 0.13 25.78 4.41
C ASP A 191 0.46 24.42 5.04
N LEU A 192 0.56 23.42 4.19
CA LEU A 192 1.03 22.09 4.56
C LEU A 192 2.43 21.87 3.99
N ALA A 193 2.93 20.63 4.02
CA ALA A 193 4.29 20.32 3.56
C ALA A 193 4.50 20.62 2.07
N ARG A 194 3.49 20.31 1.23
CA ARG A 194 3.54 20.43 -0.24
C ARG A 194 2.34 21.16 -0.84
N VAL A 195 1.32 21.43 -0.03
CA VAL A 195 0.08 22.13 -0.41
C VAL A 195 0.14 23.54 0.17
N PHE A 196 -0.06 24.56 -0.66
CA PHE A 196 0.10 25.95 -0.25
C PHE A 196 -1.20 26.73 -0.44
N HIS A 197 -1.65 27.43 0.59
CA HIS A 197 -2.96 28.11 0.61
C HIS A 197 -3.07 29.17 -0.48
N GLU A 198 -1.95 29.85 -0.76
CA GLU A 198 -1.88 30.92 -1.75
C GLU A 198 -1.46 30.44 -3.16
N ALA A 199 -1.21 29.14 -3.37
CA ALA A 199 -0.83 28.64 -4.70
C ALA A 199 -1.95 28.88 -5.71
N ASP A 200 -1.67 29.55 -6.82
CA ASP A 200 -2.68 29.86 -7.85
C ASP A 200 -2.07 29.62 -9.23
N PHE A 201 -2.29 28.42 -9.78
CA PHE A 201 -1.79 28.04 -11.10
C PHE A 201 -2.68 27.00 -11.77
N ASP A 202 -2.51 26.91 -13.09
CA ASP A 202 -3.22 25.99 -13.97
C ASP A 202 -2.29 25.61 -15.12
N VAL A 203 -1.51 24.55 -14.93
CA VAL A 203 -0.42 24.17 -15.84
C VAL A 203 -0.86 22.98 -16.68
N GLU A 204 -0.99 23.15 -18.00
CA GLU A 204 -1.29 22.04 -18.91
C GLU A 204 -0.10 21.07 -18.98
N VAL A 205 -0.29 19.84 -18.51
CA VAL A 205 0.74 18.79 -18.44
C VAL A 205 0.61 17.78 -19.57
N HIS A 206 -0.62 17.59 -20.05
CA HIS A 206 -1.01 16.77 -21.20
C HIS A 206 -2.21 17.44 -21.90
N PRO A 207 -2.44 17.26 -23.21
CA PRO A 207 -3.55 17.92 -23.91
C PRO A 207 -4.90 17.80 -23.16
N GLY A 208 -5.41 18.93 -22.70
CA GLY A 208 -6.67 19.01 -21.95
C GLY A 208 -6.62 18.52 -20.49
N VAL A 209 -5.44 18.21 -19.95
CA VAL A 209 -5.22 17.82 -18.54
C VAL A 209 -4.25 18.81 -17.89
N HIS A 210 -4.70 19.38 -16.78
CA HIS A 210 -4.00 20.47 -16.12
C HIS A 210 -3.65 20.10 -14.68
N TRP A 211 -2.40 20.32 -14.28
CA TRP A 211 -1.99 20.30 -12.89
C TRP A 211 -2.41 21.59 -12.20
N ILE A 212 -3.06 21.47 -11.05
CA ILE A 212 -3.65 22.56 -10.27
C ILE A 212 -3.39 22.39 -8.77
N PRO A 213 -3.46 23.48 -7.97
CA PRO A 213 -3.42 23.40 -6.52
C PRO A 213 -4.77 22.99 -5.92
N ALA A 214 -4.74 22.37 -4.73
CA ALA A 214 -5.92 21.88 -4.01
C ALA A 214 -6.99 22.95 -3.77
N ARG A 215 -6.60 24.21 -3.61
CA ARG A 215 -7.53 25.33 -3.38
C ARG A 215 -8.56 25.54 -4.49
N PHE A 216 -8.33 25.00 -5.69
CA PHE A 216 -9.28 25.07 -6.81
C PHE A 216 -10.59 24.35 -6.48
N LEU A 217 -10.53 23.38 -5.57
CA LEU A 217 -11.67 22.69 -4.96
C LEU A 217 -12.02 23.27 -3.58
N GLY A 218 -11.92 24.60 -3.46
CA GLY A 218 -12.30 25.35 -2.27
C GLY A 218 -11.13 25.68 -1.34
N GLU A 219 -11.14 26.91 -0.82
CA GLU A 219 -10.18 27.37 0.18
C GLU A 219 -10.51 26.83 1.57
N SER A 220 -9.51 26.76 2.45
CA SER A 220 -9.76 26.43 3.84
C SER A 220 -10.28 27.61 4.65
N ARG A 221 -11.24 27.34 5.53
CA ARG A 221 -11.72 28.28 6.54
C ARG A 221 -10.93 28.20 7.85
N TYR A 222 -10.07 27.19 7.99
CA TYR A 222 -9.41 26.82 9.23
C TYR A 222 -7.89 26.96 9.16
N THR A 223 -7.26 27.35 10.27
CA THR A 223 -5.81 27.18 10.46
C THR A 223 -5.47 25.73 10.78
N ASN A 224 -4.20 25.36 10.66
CA ASN A 224 -3.71 24.04 11.04
C ASN A 224 -3.96 23.76 12.54
N ALA A 225 -3.87 24.77 13.42
CA ALA A 225 -4.23 24.65 14.84
C ALA A 225 -5.72 24.37 15.06
N GLU A 226 -6.61 24.99 14.28
CA GLU A 226 -8.05 24.73 14.35
C GLU A 226 -8.35 23.31 13.87
N VAL A 227 -7.74 22.86 12.77
CA VAL A 227 -7.85 21.47 12.29
C VAL A 227 -7.29 20.48 13.30
N PHE A 228 -6.15 20.79 13.95
CA PHE A 228 -5.56 19.96 15.00
C PHE A 228 -6.54 19.75 16.17
N SER A 229 -7.32 20.78 16.53
CA SER A 229 -8.36 20.65 17.55
C SER A 229 -9.53 19.74 17.14
N MET A 230 -9.74 19.53 15.83
CA MET A 230 -10.75 18.63 15.29
C MET A 230 -10.34 17.16 15.34
N LEU A 231 -9.06 16.82 15.59
CA LEU A 231 -8.61 15.42 15.63
C LEU A 231 -9.36 14.58 16.66
N GLN A 232 -9.76 15.20 17.77
CA GLN A 232 -10.53 14.59 18.86
C GLN A 232 -12.05 14.50 18.59
N MET A 233 -12.52 14.99 17.45
CA MET A 233 -13.92 14.89 17.04
C MET A 233 -14.25 13.49 16.51
N SER A 234 -15.52 13.09 16.61
CA SER A 234 -16.00 11.86 15.96
C SER A 234 -15.91 11.97 14.43
N PRO A 235 -15.89 10.84 13.68
CA PRO A 235 -15.91 10.88 12.22
C PRO A 235 -17.05 11.74 11.64
N GLU A 236 -18.26 11.70 12.19
CA GLU A 236 -19.40 12.51 11.72
C GLU A 236 -19.21 14.01 12.02
N GLN A 237 -18.58 14.34 13.14
CA GLN A 237 -18.26 15.72 13.47
C GLN A 237 -17.17 16.28 12.56
N LYS A 238 -16.18 15.47 12.18
CA LYS A 238 -15.16 15.81 11.18
C LYS A 238 -15.82 16.03 9.82
N GLN A 239 -16.59 15.07 9.33
CA GLN A 239 -17.33 15.16 8.06
C GLN A 239 -18.21 16.41 7.98
N LYS A 240 -18.93 16.74 9.06
CA LYS A 240 -19.78 17.96 9.08
C LYS A 240 -18.99 19.27 9.08
N SER A 241 -17.74 19.26 9.54
CA SER A 241 -16.94 20.47 9.71
C SER A 241 -16.12 20.78 8.46
N ILE A 242 -15.57 19.76 7.82
CA ILE A 242 -14.80 19.85 6.58
C ILE A 242 -15.77 19.98 5.40
N SER A 243 -15.46 20.86 4.43
CA SER A 243 -16.31 21.02 3.22
C SER A 243 -15.55 21.30 1.93
N THR A 244 -14.21 21.31 1.98
CA THR A 244 -13.36 21.56 0.82
C THR A 244 -12.22 20.54 0.78
N LEU A 245 -11.68 20.31 -0.42
CA LEU A 245 -10.56 19.38 -0.58
C LEU A 245 -9.34 19.86 0.20
N TYR A 246 -9.11 21.17 0.23
CA TYR A 246 -8.02 21.75 0.99
C TYR A 246 -8.16 21.44 2.50
N GLU A 247 -9.35 21.61 3.06
CA GLU A 247 -9.62 21.27 4.47
C GLU A 247 -9.48 19.77 4.74
N ALA A 248 -9.89 18.92 3.80
CA ALA A 248 -9.69 17.47 3.90
C ALA A 248 -8.19 17.11 3.90
N LEU A 249 -7.38 17.69 3.02
CA LEU A 249 -5.93 17.50 3.02
C LEU A 249 -5.27 18.03 4.30
N GLN A 250 -5.75 19.15 4.86
CA GLN A 250 -5.29 19.60 6.17
C GLN A 250 -5.61 18.57 7.24
N LEU A 251 -6.85 18.06 7.32
CA LEU A 251 -7.23 17.07 8.33
C LEU A 251 -6.41 15.78 8.19
N TYR A 252 -6.20 15.32 6.95
CA TYR A 252 -5.44 14.13 6.62
C TYR A 252 -3.96 14.25 7.06
N GLN A 253 -3.31 15.38 6.74
CA GLN A 253 -1.89 15.59 7.07
C GLN A 253 -1.65 16.01 8.51
N VAL A 254 -2.49 16.90 9.07
CA VAL A 254 -2.41 17.29 10.49
C VAL A 254 -2.73 16.10 11.40
N GLY A 255 -3.65 15.23 10.98
CA GLY A 255 -3.96 13.97 11.66
C GLY A 255 -2.89 12.90 11.54
N GLY A 256 -1.91 13.08 10.66
CA GLY A 256 -0.81 12.12 10.50
C GLY A 256 -1.28 10.75 10.00
N PHE A 257 -2.21 10.72 9.05
CA PHE A 257 -2.67 9.46 8.46
C PHE A 257 -1.47 8.69 7.88
N TYR A 258 -1.37 7.41 8.20
CA TYR A 258 -0.23 6.55 7.84
C TYR A 258 -0.69 5.29 7.10
N ALA A 259 0.23 4.68 6.36
CA ALA A 259 -0.03 3.50 5.56
C ALA A 259 -0.38 2.29 6.45
N SER A 260 -1.35 1.50 5.98
CA SER A 260 -1.55 0.14 6.49
C SER A 260 -1.96 -0.88 5.44
N ASP A 261 -1.69 -2.16 5.70
CA ASP A 261 -2.36 -3.28 5.04
C ASP A 261 -3.60 -3.69 5.84
N ASP A 262 -4.75 -3.14 5.44
CA ASP A 262 -6.02 -3.28 6.14
C ASP A 262 -7.13 -3.94 5.31
N ASN A 263 -6.74 -4.51 4.16
CA ASN A 263 -7.66 -5.30 3.35
C ASN A 263 -7.91 -6.66 4.02
N ILE A 264 -9.17 -7.07 4.09
CA ILE A 264 -9.55 -8.36 4.68
C ILE A 264 -10.08 -9.26 3.58
N ARG A 265 -9.48 -10.44 3.43
CA ARG A 265 -9.92 -11.44 2.45
C ARG A 265 -10.85 -12.47 3.04
N LEU A 266 -11.99 -12.69 2.40
CA LEU A 266 -13.02 -13.65 2.80
C LEU A 266 -13.40 -14.56 1.63
N MET A 267 -13.24 -15.88 1.84
CA MET A 267 -13.69 -16.88 0.88
C MET A 267 -15.22 -17.05 0.91
N GLU A 268 -15.91 -16.69 -0.17
CA GLU A 268 -17.35 -16.87 -0.33
C GLU A 268 -17.69 -17.32 -1.75
N ASN A 269 -18.53 -18.36 -1.88
CA ASN A 269 -18.96 -18.92 -3.17
C ASN A 269 -17.80 -19.33 -4.12
N GLY A 270 -16.63 -19.67 -3.55
CA GLY A 270 -15.43 -20.05 -4.30
C GLY A 270 -14.60 -18.88 -4.83
N ILE A 271 -14.86 -17.66 -4.36
CA ILE A 271 -14.11 -16.44 -4.68
C ILE A 271 -13.47 -15.93 -3.39
N ASP A 272 -12.19 -15.61 -3.44
CA ASP A 272 -11.43 -14.99 -2.35
C ASP A 272 -11.58 -13.47 -2.42
N TRP A 273 -12.64 -12.94 -1.82
CA TRP A 273 -12.99 -11.52 -1.92
C TRP A 273 -12.09 -10.67 -1.06
N GLU A 274 -11.44 -9.69 -1.66
CA GLU A 274 -10.78 -8.60 -0.94
C GLU A 274 -11.81 -7.53 -0.57
N HIS A 275 -11.92 -7.26 0.72
CA HIS A 275 -12.76 -6.23 1.28
C HIS A 275 -11.92 -5.07 1.79
N HIS A 276 -12.41 -3.86 1.59
CA HIS A 276 -11.72 -2.63 1.94
C HIS A 276 -12.37 -1.97 3.16
N LYS A 277 -11.55 -1.31 4.00
CA LYS A 277 -12.03 -0.59 5.19
C LYS A 277 -13.00 0.52 4.79
N PRO A 278 -14.21 0.58 5.38
CA PRO A 278 -15.17 1.65 5.10
C PRO A 278 -14.64 3.05 5.49
N GLY A 279 -15.14 4.10 4.85
CA GLY A 279 -14.64 5.47 5.06
C GLY A 279 -14.83 6.00 6.49
N TYR A 280 -15.93 5.61 7.16
CA TYR A 280 -16.14 5.90 8.58
C TYR A 280 -14.99 5.34 9.44
N ASP A 281 -14.66 4.06 9.25
CA ASP A 281 -13.59 3.38 9.98
C ASP A 281 -12.21 3.89 9.58
N ALA A 282 -12.01 4.30 8.33
CA ALA A 282 -10.79 4.95 7.88
C ALA A 282 -10.52 6.24 8.69
N VAL A 283 -11.53 7.09 8.91
CA VAL A 283 -11.39 8.32 9.70
C VAL A 283 -11.13 8.04 11.18
N ARG A 284 -11.72 6.95 11.70
CA ARG A 284 -11.61 6.54 13.11
C ARG A 284 -10.25 5.91 13.44
N THR A 285 -9.75 5.05 12.56
CA THR A 285 -8.48 4.31 12.72
C THR A 285 -7.27 5.07 12.19
N ASN A 286 -7.47 6.10 11.36
CA ASN A 286 -6.44 7.01 10.86
C ASN A 286 -5.26 6.30 10.18
N THR A 287 -5.54 5.17 9.53
CA THR A 287 -4.55 4.38 8.80
C THR A 287 -5.22 3.56 7.71
N GLY A 288 -4.51 3.30 6.62
CA GLY A 288 -5.08 2.54 5.50
C GLY A 288 -4.15 2.29 4.31
N CYS A 289 -4.59 1.38 3.44
CA CYS A 289 -4.08 1.27 2.08
C CYS A 289 -4.77 2.28 1.13
N CYS A 290 -4.48 2.20 -0.17
CA CYS A 290 -5.06 3.10 -1.19
C CYS A 290 -6.60 3.06 -1.25
N ALA A 291 -7.22 1.91 -1.02
CA ALA A 291 -8.67 1.78 -0.96
C ALA A 291 -9.25 2.51 0.27
N THR A 292 -8.55 2.44 1.39
CA THR A 292 -8.93 3.11 2.64
C THR A 292 -8.69 4.62 2.56
N ASP A 293 -7.58 5.06 1.97
CA ASP A 293 -7.30 6.46 1.62
C ASP A 293 -8.46 7.03 0.78
N SER A 294 -8.89 6.27 -0.23
CA SER A 294 -9.97 6.66 -1.14
C SER A 294 -11.33 6.72 -0.45
N ASN A 295 -11.60 5.77 0.44
CA ASN A 295 -12.82 5.74 1.25
C ASN A 295 -12.85 6.86 2.29
N TRP A 296 -11.70 7.20 2.88
CA TRP A 296 -11.54 8.31 3.80
C TRP A 296 -11.97 9.62 3.14
N LEU A 297 -11.43 9.92 1.94
CA LEU A 297 -11.75 11.15 1.23
C LEU A 297 -13.22 11.19 0.81
N ARG A 298 -13.71 10.07 0.26
CA ARG A 298 -15.10 9.93 -0.14
C ARG A 298 -16.05 10.17 1.02
N TYR A 299 -15.76 9.65 2.20
CA TYR A 299 -16.58 9.85 3.39
C TYR A 299 -16.53 11.31 3.86
N ILE A 300 -15.34 11.90 3.99
CA ILE A 300 -15.18 13.26 4.49
C ILE A 300 -15.86 14.30 3.60
N LEU A 301 -15.85 14.11 2.28
CA LEU A 301 -16.41 15.06 1.30
C LEU A 301 -17.80 14.65 0.78
N ASP A 302 -18.49 13.73 1.45
CA ASP A 302 -19.81 13.27 1.02
C ASP A 302 -20.83 14.42 0.99
N GLY A 303 -21.34 14.73 -0.20
CA GLY A 303 -22.34 15.78 -0.41
C GLY A 303 -21.78 17.20 -0.58
N ASP A 304 -20.46 17.40 -0.54
CA ASP A 304 -19.83 18.72 -0.74
C ASP A 304 -19.62 19.09 -2.21
N TYR A 305 -19.59 18.10 -3.10
CA TYR A 305 -19.43 18.26 -4.55
C TYR A 305 -20.54 17.57 -5.33
N SER A 306 -20.59 17.82 -6.64
CA SER A 306 -21.57 17.16 -7.53
C SER A 306 -21.40 15.64 -7.54
N GLU A 307 -20.15 15.16 -7.50
CA GLU A 307 -19.82 13.74 -7.39
C GLU A 307 -18.45 13.59 -6.72
N VAL A 308 -18.31 12.60 -5.83
CA VAL A 308 -17.03 12.13 -5.33
C VAL A 308 -17.03 10.63 -5.53
N GLY A 309 -16.05 10.10 -6.24
CA GLY A 309 -16.00 8.69 -6.61
C GLY A 309 -14.58 8.18 -6.71
N TYR A 310 -14.42 7.11 -7.49
CA TYR A 310 -13.22 6.31 -7.57
C TYR A 310 -12.76 6.14 -9.01
N ILE A 311 -11.45 6.15 -9.18
CA ILE A 311 -10.74 5.59 -10.33
C ILE A 311 -10.00 4.36 -9.83
N ALA A 312 -10.37 3.19 -10.34
CA ALA A 312 -9.67 1.95 -10.06
C ALA A 312 -8.84 1.55 -11.28
N THR A 313 -7.60 1.15 -11.07
CA THR A 313 -6.69 0.68 -12.11
C THR A 313 -6.24 -0.74 -11.79
N SER A 314 -5.98 -1.53 -12.83
CA SER A 314 -5.40 -2.87 -12.68
C SER A 314 -4.25 -3.06 -13.66
N GLN A 315 -3.17 -3.64 -13.16
CA GLN A 315 -1.99 -4.02 -13.92
C GLN A 315 -2.12 -5.44 -14.47
N ARG A 316 -1.29 -5.75 -15.45
CA ARG A 316 -1.31 -7.04 -16.16
C ARG A 316 -0.93 -8.24 -15.29
N ASP A 317 -0.30 -7.99 -14.14
CA ASP A 317 0.01 -9.01 -13.14
C ASP A 317 -1.11 -9.20 -12.09
N GLY A 318 -2.18 -8.41 -12.17
CA GLY A 318 -3.32 -8.49 -11.27
C GLY A 318 -3.23 -7.58 -10.04
N SER A 319 -2.11 -6.88 -9.84
CA SER A 319 -2.05 -5.77 -8.88
C SER A 319 -2.98 -4.65 -9.32
N GLY A 320 -3.40 -3.82 -8.37
CA GLY A 320 -4.32 -2.74 -8.63
C GLY A 320 -4.04 -1.53 -7.76
N HIS A 321 -4.63 -0.41 -8.15
CA HIS A 321 -4.60 0.80 -7.37
C HIS A 321 -5.93 1.52 -7.46
N ILE A 322 -6.28 2.30 -6.46
CA ILE A 322 -7.53 3.04 -6.44
C ILE A 322 -7.31 4.40 -5.78
N TYR A 323 -7.89 5.42 -6.39
CA TYR A 323 -7.81 6.80 -5.94
C TYR A 323 -9.10 7.53 -6.32
N ASN A 324 -9.25 8.79 -5.92
CA ASN A 324 -10.51 9.50 -6.09
C ASN A 324 -10.55 10.34 -7.37
N TYR A 325 -11.77 10.51 -7.87
CA TYR A 325 -12.11 11.71 -8.63
C TYR A 325 -13.19 12.51 -7.90
N ILE A 326 -13.17 13.82 -8.10
CA ILE A 326 -14.18 14.76 -7.66
C ILE A 326 -14.73 15.43 -8.92
N LYS A 327 -16.05 15.51 -9.06
CA LYS A 327 -16.71 16.27 -10.11
C LYS A 327 -17.33 17.52 -9.52
N ASP A 328 -16.98 18.66 -10.08
CA ASP A 328 -17.62 19.94 -9.78
C ASP A 328 -17.94 20.66 -11.08
N ASP A 329 -19.23 20.91 -11.30
CA ASP A 329 -19.80 21.30 -12.60
C ASP A 329 -19.34 20.38 -13.77
N ASP A 330 -18.71 20.98 -14.79
CA ASP A 330 -18.22 20.29 -16.00
C ASP A 330 -16.77 19.79 -15.86
N TRP A 331 -16.17 19.90 -14.68
CA TRP A 331 -14.78 19.51 -14.44
C TRP A 331 -14.69 18.25 -13.60
N TYR A 332 -13.77 17.38 -14.00
CA TYR A 332 -13.27 16.26 -13.22
C TYR A 332 -11.92 16.65 -12.63
N TYR A 333 -11.74 16.31 -11.37
CA TYR A 333 -10.52 16.49 -10.62
C TYR A 333 -10.06 15.13 -10.12
N PHE A 334 -8.79 14.81 -10.27
CA PHE A 334 -8.22 13.51 -9.90
C PHE A 334 -7.21 13.74 -8.79
N ILE A 335 -7.30 12.94 -7.73
CA ILE A 335 -6.40 13.01 -6.59
C ILE A 335 -6.17 11.64 -6.00
N ASP A 336 -4.90 11.37 -5.68
CA ASP A 336 -4.45 10.17 -5.01
C ASP A 336 -3.86 10.52 -3.65
N LEU A 337 -4.63 10.28 -2.58
CA LEU A 337 -4.21 10.61 -1.21
C LEU A 337 -3.00 9.80 -0.73
N THR A 338 -2.69 8.66 -1.36
CA THR A 338 -1.52 7.86 -0.99
C THR A 338 -0.21 8.67 -1.09
N PHE A 339 -0.15 9.64 -2.01
CA PHE A 339 1.01 10.53 -2.19
C PHE A 339 1.03 11.75 -1.27
N TYR A 340 -0.05 11.98 -0.52
CA TYR A 340 -0.23 13.07 0.43
C TYR A 340 -0.10 12.62 1.89
N ARG A 341 0.23 11.35 2.15
CA ARG A 341 0.44 10.84 3.51
C ARG A 341 1.70 11.41 4.14
N THR A 342 1.70 11.55 5.47
CA THR A 342 2.82 12.14 6.21
C THR A 342 4.02 11.21 6.34
N ASP A 343 3.78 9.91 6.36
CA ASP A 343 4.83 8.87 6.37
C ASP A 343 5.44 8.65 4.97
N TRP A 344 4.72 9.00 3.91
CA TRP A 344 5.17 8.89 2.52
C TRP A 344 4.80 10.10 1.66
N MET A 345 5.43 11.25 1.95
CA MET A 345 5.15 12.51 1.25
C MET A 345 5.94 12.61 -0.06
N VAL A 346 5.37 12.12 -1.15
CA VAL A 346 5.96 12.13 -2.50
C VAL A 346 5.20 13.00 -3.50
N SER A 347 4.15 13.71 -3.06
CA SER A 347 3.44 14.70 -3.89
C SER A 347 4.34 15.85 -4.35
N ALA A 348 4.10 16.36 -5.56
CA ALA A 348 4.72 17.56 -6.08
C ALA A 348 4.35 18.77 -5.22
N PRO A 349 5.32 19.64 -4.85
CA PRO A 349 4.99 20.92 -4.24
C PRO A 349 4.16 21.77 -5.20
N GLU A 350 3.13 22.44 -4.69
CA GLU A 350 2.25 23.34 -5.46
C GLU A 350 2.95 24.64 -5.88
N SER A 351 3.99 24.53 -6.73
CA SER A 351 4.92 25.62 -7.05
C SER A 351 4.68 26.29 -8.39
N SER A 352 3.78 25.76 -9.23
CA SER A 352 3.60 26.05 -10.66
C SER A 352 4.80 25.68 -11.57
N ASP A 353 5.91 25.20 -11.00
CA ASP A 353 7.07 24.76 -11.79
C ASP A 353 6.85 23.32 -12.25
N ARG A 354 6.64 23.14 -13.56
CA ARG A 354 6.45 21.82 -14.16
C ARG A 354 7.58 20.84 -13.82
N ARG A 355 8.79 21.30 -13.54
CA ARG A 355 9.89 20.42 -13.13
C ARG A 355 9.63 19.73 -11.80
N ASP A 356 8.92 20.39 -10.89
CA ASP A 356 8.57 19.81 -9.60
C ASP A 356 7.53 18.69 -9.79
N HIS A 357 6.50 18.93 -10.61
CA HIS A 357 5.54 17.92 -11.07
C HIS A 357 6.22 16.72 -11.73
N ASP A 358 7.04 16.97 -12.76
CA ASP A 358 7.71 15.92 -13.55
C ASP A 358 8.79 15.16 -12.74
N SER A 359 9.16 15.64 -11.54
CA SER A 359 10.13 14.98 -10.64
C SER A 359 9.49 13.99 -9.66
N THR A 360 8.16 13.94 -9.62
CA THR A 360 7.37 13.02 -8.78
C THR A 360 6.69 11.96 -9.65
N ASP A 361 5.87 11.10 -9.06
CA ASP A 361 4.87 10.39 -9.88
C ASP A 361 3.94 11.45 -10.47
N ALA A 362 4.06 11.69 -11.77
CA ALA A 362 3.40 12.82 -12.41
C ALA A 362 1.86 12.68 -12.37
N VAL A 363 1.33 11.46 -12.31
CA VAL A 363 -0.11 11.21 -12.26
C VAL A 363 -0.62 11.20 -10.83
N GLN A 364 0.03 10.46 -9.94
CA GLN A 364 -0.48 10.20 -8.59
C GLN A 364 0.02 11.25 -7.58
N GLY A 365 1.20 11.82 -7.81
CA GLY A 365 1.80 12.83 -6.95
C GLY A 365 1.24 14.24 -7.14
N SER A 366 0.11 14.42 -7.81
CA SER A 366 -0.43 15.75 -8.14
C SER A 366 -1.95 15.73 -8.28
N ILE A 367 -2.57 16.91 -8.18
CA ILE A 367 -4.01 17.07 -8.45
C ILE A 367 -4.17 17.55 -9.88
N HIS A 368 -4.95 16.81 -10.67
CA HIS A 368 -5.22 17.17 -12.06
C HIS A 368 -6.67 17.53 -12.25
N ARG A 369 -6.94 18.45 -13.19
CA ARG A 369 -8.28 18.71 -13.68
C ARG A 369 -8.39 18.52 -15.18
N THR A 370 -9.56 18.09 -15.63
CA THR A 370 -9.93 18.02 -17.06
C THR A 370 -11.45 18.02 -17.22
N ARG A 371 -11.92 18.28 -18.45
CA ARG A 371 -13.34 18.15 -18.83
C ARG A 371 -13.66 16.80 -19.47
N SER A 372 -12.65 15.97 -19.72
CA SER A 372 -12.79 14.69 -20.41
C SER A 372 -12.04 13.62 -19.65
N VAL A 373 -12.78 12.62 -19.16
CA VAL A 373 -12.16 11.46 -18.48
C VAL A 373 -11.23 10.73 -19.46
N GLU A 374 -11.57 10.71 -20.75
CA GLU A 374 -10.73 10.16 -21.81
C GLU A 374 -9.39 10.88 -21.93
N ALA A 375 -9.35 12.21 -21.82
CA ALA A 375 -8.10 12.96 -21.82
C ALA A 375 -7.22 12.62 -20.61
N PHE A 376 -7.83 12.34 -19.45
CA PHE A 376 -7.10 11.85 -18.28
C PHE A 376 -6.58 10.43 -18.48
N VAL A 377 -7.39 9.53 -19.03
CA VAL A 377 -6.94 8.17 -19.41
C VAL A 377 -5.74 8.23 -20.34
N ASP A 378 -5.81 9.02 -21.42
CA ASP A 378 -4.71 9.22 -22.36
C ASP A 378 -3.44 9.73 -21.65
N TYR A 379 -3.61 10.64 -20.68
CA TYR A 379 -2.52 11.14 -19.87
C TYR A 379 -1.86 10.04 -19.03
N VAL A 380 -2.65 9.22 -18.31
CA VAL A 380 -2.14 8.09 -17.53
C VAL A 380 -1.38 7.11 -18.43
N GLN A 381 -1.97 6.74 -19.56
CA GLN A 381 -1.39 5.79 -20.53
C GLN A 381 -0.08 6.30 -21.16
N SER A 382 0.04 7.62 -21.37
CA SER A 382 1.23 8.23 -21.98
C SER A 382 2.40 8.45 -21.00
N THR A 383 2.11 8.49 -19.70
CA THR A 383 3.06 8.94 -18.67
C THR A 383 3.72 7.79 -17.94
N ASN A 384 2.97 6.72 -17.69
CA ASN A 384 3.45 5.59 -16.90
C ASN A 384 4.26 4.62 -17.76
N SER A 385 5.46 4.26 -17.31
CA SER A 385 6.28 3.23 -17.99
C SER A 385 5.65 1.84 -17.91
N ASP A 386 4.83 1.61 -16.89
CA ASP A 386 3.98 0.43 -16.74
C ASP A 386 2.53 0.89 -16.55
N ALA A 387 1.92 1.32 -17.65
CA ALA A 387 0.57 1.86 -17.66
C ALA A 387 -0.47 0.74 -17.40
N PRO A 388 -1.54 1.05 -16.64
CA PRO A 388 -2.57 0.08 -16.30
C PRO A 388 -3.25 -0.49 -17.54
N GLY A 389 -3.52 -1.80 -17.53
CA GLY A 389 -4.23 -2.49 -18.61
C GLY A 389 -5.75 -2.29 -18.55
N LEU A 390 -6.29 -2.11 -17.33
CA LEU A 390 -7.71 -1.80 -17.11
C LEU A 390 -7.86 -0.56 -16.24
N MET A 391 -8.87 0.26 -16.55
CA MET A 391 -9.28 1.37 -15.70
C MET A 391 -10.81 1.46 -15.62
N PHE A 392 -11.30 1.68 -14.41
CA PHE A 392 -12.72 1.84 -14.10
C PHE A 392 -12.96 3.18 -13.40
N LYS A 393 -14.14 3.74 -13.64
CA LYS A 393 -14.66 4.90 -12.93
C LYS A 393 -16.01 4.53 -12.31
N TYR A 394 -16.21 4.85 -11.03
CA TYR A 394 -17.49 4.62 -10.38
C TYR A 394 -17.71 5.49 -9.16
N THR A 395 -18.96 5.55 -8.71
CA THR A 395 -19.35 6.22 -7.47
C THR A 395 -20.10 5.23 -6.60
N ALA A 396 -19.61 5.06 -5.37
CA ALA A 396 -20.16 4.18 -4.36
C ALA A 396 -19.95 4.81 -2.98
N GLU A 397 -20.57 4.25 -1.95
CA GLU A 397 -20.32 4.65 -0.56
C GLU A 397 -18.91 4.26 -0.11
N ASN A 398 -18.47 3.06 -0.50
CA ASN A 398 -17.14 2.52 -0.26
C ASN A 398 -16.63 1.81 -1.52
N CYS A 399 -15.32 1.63 -1.64
CA CYS A 399 -14.68 0.80 -2.65
C CYS A 399 -15.36 -0.57 -2.74
N LEU A 400 -15.59 -1.04 -3.96
CA LEU A 400 -16.21 -2.34 -4.22
C LEU A 400 -15.24 -3.46 -3.84
N ALA A 401 -15.77 -4.55 -3.27
CA ALA A 401 -15.01 -5.77 -3.09
C ALA A 401 -14.59 -6.36 -4.44
N LEU A 402 -13.35 -6.83 -4.53
CA LEU A 402 -12.80 -7.39 -5.76
C LEU A 402 -11.80 -8.51 -5.48
N THR A 403 -11.37 -9.20 -6.52
CA THR A 403 -10.20 -10.10 -6.47
C THR A 403 -9.54 -10.19 -7.83
N SER A 404 -8.28 -10.62 -7.87
CA SER A 404 -7.56 -10.94 -9.09
C SER A 404 -7.26 -12.44 -9.15
N VAL A 405 -7.62 -13.08 -10.27
CA VAL A 405 -7.45 -14.52 -10.47
C VAL A 405 -6.50 -14.76 -11.65
N PRO A 406 -5.31 -15.34 -11.41
CA PRO A 406 -4.43 -15.77 -12.48
C PRO A 406 -5.07 -16.89 -13.31
N GLU A 407 -5.08 -16.72 -14.63
CA GLU A 407 -5.48 -17.73 -15.60
C GLU A 407 -4.28 -18.17 -16.47
N GLN A 408 -4.45 -19.24 -17.26
CA GLN A 408 -3.36 -19.80 -18.07
C GLN A 408 -2.64 -18.79 -18.98
N ASN A 409 -3.34 -17.76 -19.43
CA ASN A 409 -2.80 -16.77 -20.36
C ASN A 409 -2.90 -15.33 -19.87
N GLY A 410 -3.27 -15.06 -18.61
CA GLY A 410 -3.51 -13.69 -18.17
C GLY A 410 -4.11 -13.62 -16.77
N VAL A 411 -4.82 -12.52 -16.48
CA VAL A 411 -5.46 -12.29 -15.19
C VAL A 411 -6.91 -11.84 -15.41
N VAL A 412 -7.81 -12.33 -14.57
CA VAL A 412 -9.20 -11.86 -14.52
C VAL A 412 -9.42 -11.09 -13.24
N ILE A 413 -9.86 -9.83 -13.34
CA ILE A 413 -10.32 -9.03 -12.21
C ILE A 413 -11.82 -9.29 -12.01
N ILE A 414 -12.21 -9.75 -10.83
CA ILE A 414 -13.61 -10.04 -10.50
C ILE A 414 -14.10 -8.97 -9.55
N TYR A 415 -15.07 -8.16 -9.99
CA TYR A 415 -15.76 -7.19 -9.15
C TYR A 415 -17.06 -7.76 -8.60
N GLU A 416 -17.48 -7.28 -7.44
CA GLU A 416 -18.85 -7.52 -6.96
C GLU A 416 -19.89 -6.85 -7.86
N ASP A 417 -20.97 -7.57 -8.17
CA ASP A 417 -22.13 -7.08 -8.92
C ASP A 417 -23.08 -6.32 -7.98
N ASN A 418 -22.73 -5.07 -7.66
CA ASN A 418 -23.58 -4.16 -6.89
C ASN A 418 -24.53 -3.41 -7.83
N LYS A 419 -25.82 -3.73 -7.76
CA LYS A 419 -26.87 -3.17 -8.65
C LYS A 419 -27.09 -1.66 -8.48
N ASP A 420 -26.65 -1.10 -7.37
CA ASP A 420 -26.80 0.33 -7.07
C ASP A 420 -25.57 1.14 -7.54
N VAL A 421 -24.53 0.47 -8.05
CA VAL A 421 -23.28 1.09 -8.51
C VAL A 421 -23.10 0.88 -10.01
N ASN A 422 -22.90 1.97 -10.74
CA ASN A 422 -22.53 1.90 -12.16
C ASN A 422 -21.00 1.89 -12.29
N LEU A 423 -20.41 0.70 -12.49
CA LEU A 423 -19.00 0.54 -12.78
C LEU A 423 -18.73 0.78 -14.27
N GLU A 424 -18.16 1.94 -14.60
CA GLU A 424 -17.85 2.35 -15.97
C GLU A 424 -16.43 1.94 -16.34
N VAL A 425 -16.27 1.11 -17.38
CA VAL A 425 -14.95 0.81 -17.95
C VAL A 425 -14.52 2.00 -18.81
N ILE A 426 -13.48 2.70 -18.37
CA ILE A 426 -12.97 3.90 -19.05
C ILE A 426 -11.71 3.60 -19.88
N PHE A 427 -11.06 2.46 -19.63
CA PHE A 427 -9.96 1.94 -20.44
C PHE A 427 -9.83 0.43 -20.31
N ASP A 428 -9.52 -0.23 -21.43
CA ASP A 428 -9.21 -1.65 -21.53
C ASP A 428 -8.22 -1.84 -22.70
N ASP A 429 -6.99 -2.25 -22.41
CA ASP A 429 -5.95 -2.44 -23.43
C ASP A 429 -6.28 -3.66 -24.29
N PRO A 430 -6.65 -3.47 -25.58
CA PRO A 430 -7.09 -4.58 -26.42
C PRO A 430 -5.96 -5.56 -26.79
N ASN A 431 -4.72 -5.30 -26.38
CA ASN A 431 -3.55 -6.11 -26.73
C ASN A 431 -2.97 -6.90 -25.56
N ASP A 432 -3.54 -6.80 -24.36
CA ASP A 432 -3.12 -7.61 -23.24
C ASP A 432 -4.05 -8.81 -23.01
N ASN A 433 -3.81 -9.53 -21.91
CA ASN A 433 -4.66 -10.64 -21.47
C ASN A 433 -5.26 -10.36 -20.08
N LEU A 434 -5.39 -9.09 -19.72
CA LEU A 434 -6.06 -8.65 -18.51
C LEU A 434 -7.54 -8.47 -18.85
N THR A 435 -8.41 -9.15 -18.13
CA THR A 435 -9.86 -9.09 -18.38
C THR A 435 -10.61 -8.85 -17.09
N TYR A 436 -11.91 -8.57 -17.18
CA TYR A 436 -12.76 -8.40 -16.00
C TYR A 436 -14.09 -9.13 -16.14
N THR A 437 -14.67 -9.46 -15.00
CA THR A 437 -16.03 -10.01 -14.89
C THR A 437 -16.68 -9.57 -13.58
N PHE A 438 -17.98 -9.84 -13.47
CA PHE A 438 -18.75 -9.59 -12.27
C PHE A 438 -19.22 -10.90 -11.65
N ALA A 439 -19.27 -10.94 -10.32
CA ALA A 439 -19.87 -12.05 -9.57
C ALA A 439 -20.88 -11.52 -8.55
N PRO A 440 -21.86 -12.34 -8.12
CA PRO A 440 -22.85 -11.91 -7.14
C PRO A 440 -22.19 -11.30 -5.90
N GLN A 441 -22.73 -10.18 -5.44
CA GLN A 441 -22.24 -9.45 -4.27
C GLN A 441 -22.00 -10.37 -3.06
N PRO A 442 -20.81 -10.35 -2.42
CA PRO A 442 -20.56 -11.13 -1.22
C PRO A 442 -21.45 -10.67 -0.07
N THR A 443 -22.01 -11.64 0.64
CA THR A 443 -22.93 -11.44 1.76
C THR A 443 -22.21 -11.35 3.10
N ASN A 444 -21.05 -11.98 3.22
CA ASN A 444 -20.15 -11.82 4.35
C ASN A 444 -19.32 -10.55 4.16
N ARG A 445 -19.35 -9.66 5.14
CA ARG A 445 -18.49 -8.47 5.21
C ARG A 445 -17.66 -8.54 6.49
N PRO A 446 -16.40 -8.12 6.46
CA PRO A 446 -15.62 -7.97 7.68
C PRO A 446 -16.26 -6.92 8.60
N ASP A 447 -16.10 -7.12 9.90
CA ASP A 447 -16.46 -6.11 10.89
C ASP A 447 -15.20 -5.29 11.24
N TYR A 448 -15.13 -4.08 10.70
CA TYR A 448 -14.03 -3.16 10.98
C TYR A 448 -14.21 -2.41 12.31
N SER A 449 -15.39 -2.51 12.96
CA SER A 449 -15.70 -1.77 14.18
C SER A 449 -14.93 -2.27 15.41
N ASP A 450 -14.38 -3.49 15.35
CA ASP A 450 -13.55 -4.09 16.40
C ASP A 450 -12.11 -3.53 16.42
N MET A 451 -11.66 -2.82 15.39
CA MET A 451 -10.36 -2.17 15.38
C MET A 451 -10.30 -1.04 16.43
N ASP A 452 -9.16 -0.86 17.09
CA ASP A 452 -8.98 0.23 18.05
C ASP A 452 -9.01 1.61 17.36
N ASP A 453 -9.63 2.59 18.03
CA ASP A 453 -9.58 4.00 17.61
C ASP A 453 -8.15 4.53 17.70
N TYR A 454 -7.76 5.35 16.71
CA TYR A 454 -6.47 6.02 16.77
C TYR A 454 -6.42 7.03 17.91
N ARG A 455 -5.29 7.04 18.64
CA ARG A 455 -5.04 7.96 19.74
C ARG A 455 -4.15 9.11 19.28
N PHE A 456 -4.79 10.21 18.87
CA PHE A 456 -4.13 11.46 18.47
C PHE A 456 -3.41 12.17 19.62
#